data_AF-A0A966QIB6-F1
#
_entry.id   AF-A0A966QIB6-F1
#
_cell.length_a   1.000
_cell.length_b   1.000
_cell.length_c   1.000
_cell.angle_alpha   90.00
_cell.angle_beta   90.00
_cell.angle_gamma   90.00
#
_symmetry.space_group_name_H-M   'P 1'
#
loop_
_entity.id
_entity.type
_entity.pdbx_description
1 polymer ?
#
loop_
_entity_poly.entity_id
_entity_poly.type
_entity_poly.pdbx_seq_one_letter_code
_entity_poly.pdbx_strand_id
1 'polypeptide(L)'
;MIIGKKIFSVLSITMMLFYVLAPLKVFAYSGYGLGTQVNPYRISSCAQLQEINNNLSGYYILVSNIDCTGYNFAHLAASAAFSGTLDGQNHTIKNLVIDSFGLFSQTDGATIKNINISGGSTSSSGYGGSFVARATDTILTNLHSS
;
A
#
# COMPACT_ATOMS: atom_id res chain seq x y z
N MET A 1 60.52 13.32 21.37
CA MET A 1 59.98 14.61 21.87
C MET A 1 59.81 15.48 20.63
N ILE A 2 58.62 15.62 20.03
CA ILE A 2 57.40 16.24 20.53
C ILE A 2 56.16 15.50 20.00
N ILE A 3 55.15 15.41 20.87
CA ILE A 3 53.79 14.92 20.68
C ILE A 3 52.94 15.91 19.87
N GLY A 4 52.08 15.42 18.97
CA GLY A 4 51.14 16.24 18.21
C GLY A 4 49.92 15.46 17.71
N LYS A 5 48.96 15.26 18.61
CA LYS A 5 47.64 14.64 18.39
C LYS A 5 46.74 15.58 17.58
N LYS A 6 46.24 15.20 16.40
CA LYS A 6 45.03 15.80 15.79
C LYS A 6 44.14 14.74 15.14
N ILE A 7 43.01 14.58 15.82
CA ILE A 7 41.83 13.74 15.61
C ILE A 7 41.32 13.86 14.17
N PHE A 8 41.23 12.75 13.44
CA PHE A 8 40.59 12.68 12.12
C PHE A 8 39.09 12.38 12.26
N SER A 9 38.29 13.38 11.88
CA SER A 9 36.92 13.36 11.36
C SER A 9 35.86 12.46 12.02
N VAL A 10 35.06 13.04 12.92
CA VAL A 10 33.69 12.59 13.26
C VAL A 10 32.66 13.15 12.26
N LEU A 11 33.12 13.57 11.06
CA LEU A 11 32.33 14.37 10.11
C LEU A 11 31.37 13.55 9.22
N SER A 12 31.25 12.24 9.44
CA SER A 12 30.42 11.35 8.60
C SER A 12 29.18 10.77 9.28
N ILE A 13 28.90 11.12 10.55
CA ILE A 13 27.71 10.64 11.27
C ILE A 13 26.69 11.77 11.50
N THR A 14 27.09 13.04 11.39
CA THR A 14 26.17 14.19 11.58
C THR A 14 25.37 14.57 10.33
N MET A 15 25.67 14.00 9.16
CA MET A 15 24.87 14.18 7.92
C MET A 15 23.78 13.10 7.75
N MET A 16 23.33 12.50 8.86
CA MET A 16 22.16 11.60 8.89
C MET A 16 21.22 11.92 10.05
N LEU A 17 21.30 13.14 10.59
CA LEU A 17 20.46 13.59 11.69
C LEU A 17 20.21 15.08 11.52
N PHE A 18 19.32 15.52 10.61
CA PHE A 18 18.59 16.81 10.66
C PHE A 18 17.76 17.13 9.39
N TYR A 19 16.98 16.19 8.85
CA TYR A 19 15.83 16.49 7.98
C TYR A 19 14.86 15.32 8.22
N VAL A 20 13.75 15.44 8.94
CA VAL A 20 12.54 16.16 8.54
C VAL A 20 11.73 16.50 9.81
N LEU A 21 11.55 17.79 10.12
CA LEU A 21 10.56 18.26 11.10
C LEU A 21 9.29 18.74 10.38
N ALA A 22 8.87 18.03 9.31
CA ALA A 22 7.48 18.09 8.93
C ALA A 22 6.73 17.18 9.91
N PRO A 23 5.60 17.61 10.51
CA PRO A 23 4.73 16.64 11.14
C PRO A 23 4.40 15.62 10.05
N LEU A 24 4.89 14.38 10.21
CA LEU A 24 4.36 13.28 9.42
C LEU A 24 2.87 13.31 9.72
N LYS A 25 2.06 13.50 8.69
CA LYS A 25 0.62 13.23 8.79
C LYS A 25 0.50 11.72 8.90
N VAL A 26 0.79 11.21 10.10
CA VAL A 26 0.59 9.80 10.43
C VAL A 26 -0.90 9.66 10.55
N PHE A 27 -1.52 9.20 9.47
CA PHE A 27 -2.82 8.60 9.62
C PHE A 27 -2.63 7.38 10.52
N ALA A 28 -3.27 7.40 11.67
CA ALA A 28 -3.28 6.24 12.55
C ALA A 28 -3.92 5.10 11.77
N TYR A 29 -3.10 4.14 11.34
CA TYR A 29 -3.60 2.88 10.81
C TYR A 29 -4.24 2.12 11.97
N SER A 30 -5.44 1.59 11.76
CA SER A 30 -6.20 0.93 12.83
C SER A 30 -5.67 -0.45 13.22
N GLY A 31 -4.75 -1.01 12.42
CA GLY A 31 -4.12 -2.30 12.66
C GLY A 31 -2.67 -2.22 13.13
N TYR A 32 -1.91 -3.27 12.82
CA TYR A 32 -0.49 -3.37 13.15
C TYR A 32 0.39 -2.96 11.97
N GLY A 33 1.56 -2.39 12.27
CA GLY A 33 2.58 -2.03 11.29
C GLY A 33 2.81 -0.53 11.19
N LEU A 34 3.90 -0.15 10.51
CA LEU A 34 4.28 1.25 10.30
C LEU A 34 4.23 1.67 8.83
N GLY A 35 3.76 0.78 7.95
CA GLY A 35 3.67 1.04 6.51
C GLY A 35 5.01 1.09 5.79
N THR A 36 6.08 0.57 6.39
CA THR A 36 7.42 0.50 5.79
C THR A 36 7.70 -0.89 5.24
N GLN A 37 8.70 -1.03 4.36
CA GLN A 37 9.05 -2.34 3.78
C GLN A 37 9.40 -3.40 4.85
N VAL A 38 10.09 -2.99 5.93
CA VAL A 38 10.48 -3.89 7.04
C VAL A 38 9.36 -4.10 8.06
N ASN A 39 8.39 -3.20 8.12
CA ASN A 39 7.25 -3.26 9.05
C ASN A 39 5.96 -2.81 8.34
N PRO A 40 5.45 -3.61 7.40
CA PRO A 40 4.30 -3.25 6.58
C PRO A 40 3.02 -3.20 7.43
N TYR A 41 2.05 -2.43 6.97
CA TYR A 41 0.70 -2.49 7.52
C TYR A 41 0.08 -3.86 7.26
N ARG A 42 -0.42 -4.49 8.32
CA ARG A 42 -1.07 -5.80 8.28
C ARG A 42 -2.57 -5.63 8.17
N ILE A 43 -3.14 -6.12 7.08
CA ILE A 43 -4.56 -5.99 6.76
C ILE A 43 -5.25 -7.33 7.03
N SER A 44 -6.26 -7.31 7.90
CA SER A 44 -7.13 -8.46 8.20
C SER A 44 -8.63 -8.16 8.09
N SER A 45 -9.01 -6.95 7.65
CA SER A 45 -10.41 -6.53 7.49
C SER A 45 -10.59 -5.55 6.34
N CYS A 46 -11.82 -5.39 5.84
CA CYS A 46 -12.11 -4.43 4.76
C CYS A 46 -11.94 -2.98 5.20
N ALA A 47 -12.20 -2.67 6.47
CA ALA A 47 -11.95 -1.35 7.02
C ALA A 47 -10.45 -0.99 6.95
N GLN A 48 -9.59 -1.93 7.34
CA GLN A 48 -8.14 -1.75 7.21
C GLN A 48 -7.67 -1.70 5.75
N LEU A 49 -8.30 -2.46 4.85
CA LEU A 49 -8.02 -2.37 3.42
C LEU A 49 -8.37 -0.97 2.87
N GLN A 50 -9.51 -0.42 3.32
CA GLN A 50 -9.97 0.92 2.94
C GLN A 50 -8.98 2.02 3.36
N GLU A 51 -8.27 1.82 4.49
CA GLU A 51 -7.27 2.75 5.01
C GLU A 51 -6.02 2.88 4.13
N ILE A 52 -5.85 2.08 3.07
CA ILE A 52 -4.80 2.31 2.07
C ILE A 52 -4.89 3.73 1.50
N ASN A 53 -6.10 4.30 1.37
CA ASN A 53 -6.30 5.69 0.93
C ASN A 53 -5.62 6.74 1.83
N ASN A 54 -5.29 6.38 3.06
CA ASN A 54 -4.61 7.27 3.99
C ASN A 54 -3.09 7.32 3.75
N ASN A 55 -2.50 6.30 3.11
CA ASN A 55 -1.09 6.30 2.75
C ASN A 55 -0.83 5.52 1.45
N LEU A 56 -1.01 6.19 0.33
CA LEU A 56 -0.89 5.60 -1.00
C LEU A 56 0.53 5.14 -1.40
N SER A 57 1.54 5.45 -0.57
CA SER A 57 2.94 5.04 -0.77
C SER A 57 3.39 3.93 0.18
N GLY A 58 2.49 3.44 1.05
CA GLY A 58 2.81 2.48 2.09
C GLY A 58 3.07 1.05 1.58
N TYR A 59 3.61 0.23 2.48
CA TYR A 59 3.76 -1.22 2.29
C TYR A 59 2.69 -1.95 3.08
N TYR A 60 1.97 -2.84 2.40
CA TYR A 60 0.79 -3.53 2.93
C TYR A 60 0.92 -5.03 2.68
N ILE A 61 0.53 -5.83 3.69
CA ILE A 61 0.38 -7.28 3.56
C ILE A 61 -1.01 -7.71 4.04
N LEU A 62 -1.66 -8.59 3.29
CA LEU A 62 -2.80 -9.32 3.84
C LEU A 62 -2.29 -10.40 4.78
N VAL A 63 -2.86 -10.51 5.97
CA VAL A 63 -2.49 -11.54 6.97
C VAL A 63 -3.59 -12.59 7.19
N SER A 64 -4.71 -12.42 6.51
CA SER A 64 -5.82 -13.36 6.48
C SER A 64 -6.65 -13.14 5.22
N ASN A 65 -7.54 -14.09 4.91
CA ASN A 65 -8.64 -13.78 4.01
C ASN A 65 -9.51 -12.68 4.63
N ILE A 66 -10.14 -11.88 3.78
CA ILE A 66 -10.96 -10.73 4.15
C ILE A 66 -12.34 -10.91 3.54
N ASP A 67 -13.40 -10.65 4.29
CA ASP A 67 -14.78 -10.67 3.80
C ASP A 67 -15.38 -9.28 3.88
N CYS A 68 -15.77 -8.74 2.72
CA CYS A 68 -16.34 -7.40 2.56
C CYS A 68 -17.86 -7.40 2.38
N THR A 69 -18.54 -8.49 2.73
CA THR A 69 -20.01 -8.56 2.68
C THR A 69 -20.64 -7.38 3.43
N GLY A 70 -21.46 -6.61 2.71
CA GLY A 70 -22.17 -5.44 3.28
C GLY A 70 -21.29 -4.22 3.56
N TYR A 71 -19.99 -4.27 3.22
CA TYR A 71 -19.09 -3.13 3.38
C TYR A 71 -19.22 -2.19 2.18
N ASN A 72 -19.52 -0.92 2.44
CA ASN A 72 -19.54 0.11 1.39
C ASN A 72 -18.12 0.59 1.11
N PHE A 73 -17.44 -0.07 0.17
CA PHE A 73 -16.04 0.18 -0.14
C PHE A 73 -15.91 1.38 -1.11
N ALA A 74 -15.18 2.40 -0.71
CA ALA A 74 -14.80 3.51 -1.57
C ALA A 74 -13.53 3.16 -2.36
N HIS A 75 -13.40 3.65 -3.59
CA HIS A 75 -12.26 3.33 -4.43
C HIS A 75 -10.94 3.72 -3.78
N LEU A 76 -9.96 2.83 -3.88
CA LEU A 76 -8.59 3.18 -3.53
C LEU A 76 -7.99 4.05 -4.63
N ALA A 77 -7.18 5.02 -4.24
CA ALA A 77 -6.41 5.86 -5.14
C ALA A 77 -7.26 6.71 -6.11
N ALA A 78 -8.48 7.11 -5.71
CA ALA A 78 -9.37 7.90 -6.56
C ALA A 78 -8.83 9.31 -6.87
N SER A 79 -8.13 9.94 -5.92
CA SER A 79 -7.64 11.33 -6.03
C SER A 79 -6.15 11.43 -6.37
N ALA A 80 -5.37 10.39 -6.10
CA ALA A 80 -3.93 10.31 -6.38
C ALA A 80 -3.55 8.85 -6.64
N ALA A 81 -2.50 8.61 -7.43
CA ALA A 81 -2.06 7.27 -7.77
C ALA A 81 -1.49 6.53 -6.55
N PHE A 82 -1.82 5.25 -6.43
CA PHE A 82 -1.12 4.35 -5.51
C PHE A 82 0.27 4.03 -6.07
N SER A 83 1.31 4.21 -5.25
CA SER A 83 2.71 3.93 -5.59
C SER A 83 3.37 2.95 -4.61
N GLY A 84 2.60 2.46 -3.64
CA GLY A 84 3.07 1.53 -2.62
C GLY A 84 3.13 0.07 -3.08
N THR A 85 3.21 -0.82 -2.09
CA THR A 85 3.14 -2.27 -2.30
C THR A 85 1.96 -2.87 -1.58
N LEU A 86 1.17 -3.70 -2.28
CA LEU A 86 0.20 -4.60 -1.67
C LEU A 86 0.55 -6.05 -2.00
N ASP A 87 0.96 -6.81 -0.98
CA ASP A 87 1.22 -8.25 -1.08
C ASP A 87 0.12 -9.04 -0.38
N GLY A 88 -0.69 -9.75 -1.16
CA GLY A 88 -1.77 -10.56 -0.62
C GLY A 88 -1.33 -11.82 0.09
N GLN A 89 -0.09 -12.26 -0.07
CA GLN A 89 0.39 -13.52 0.48
C GLN A 89 -0.53 -14.72 0.16
N ASN A 90 -1.15 -14.70 -1.02
CA ASN A 90 -2.15 -15.64 -1.53
C ASN A 90 -3.51 -15.65 -0.79
N HIS A 91 -3.78 -14.64 0.03
CA HIS A 91 -5.09 -14.45 0.64
C HIS A 91 -6.12 -13.90 -0.35
N THR A 92 -7.39 -14.13 -0.01
CA THR A 92 -8.55 -13.74 -0.81
C THR A 92 -9.31 -12.60 -0.15
N ILE A 93 -9.64 -11.58 -0.93
CA ILE A 93 -10.64 -10.57 -0.58
C ILE A 93 -11.97 -11.04 -1.19
N LYS A 94 -12.95 -11.32 -0.34
CA LYS A 94 -14.24 -11.89 -0.70
C LYS A 94 -15.33 -10.82 -0.70
N ASN A 95 -16.30 -10.98 -1.60
CA ASN A 95 -17.54 -10.19 -1.63
C ASN A 95 -17.27 -8.68 -1.69
N LEU A 96 -16.21 -8.29 -2.41
CA LEU A 96 -15.84 -6.89 -2.58
C LEU A 96 -16.70 -6.29 -3.67
N VAL A 97 -17.59 -5.37 -3.29
CA VAL A 97 -18.38 -4.60 -4.27
C VAL A 97 -17.59 -3.36 -4.64
N ILE A 98 -17.05 -3.35 -5.86
CA ILE A 98 -16.30 -2.25 -6.46
C ILE A 98 -16.89 -1.99 -7.84
N ASP A 99 -17.13 -0.73 -8.19
CA ASP A 99 -17.71 -0.40 -9.49
C ASP A 99 -16.66 -0.50 -10.63
N SER A 100 -16.85 0.23 -11.73
CA SER A 100 -16.04 0.18 -12.96
C SER A 100 -14.53 0.38 -12.80
N PHE A 101 -14.01 0.77 -11.64
CA PHE A 101 -12.62 1.21 -11.48
C PHE A 101 -11.65 0.20 -10.83
N GLY A 102 -12.07 -1.04 -10.56
CA GLY A 102 -11.22 -2.05 -9.92
C GLY A 102 -10.90 -1.69 -8.45
N LEU A 103 -10.09 -2.51 -7.77
CA LEU A 103 -9.67 -2.25 -6.39
C LEU A 103 -8.94 -0.89 -6.26
N PHE A 104 -8.08 -0.56 -7.24
CA PHE A 104 -7.39 0.73 -7.36
C PHE A 104 -7.81 1.48 -8.62
N SER A 105 -8.26 2.72 -8.47
CA SER A 105 -8.58 3.57 -9.63
C SER A 105 -7.37 3.87 -10.49
N GLN A 106 -6.21 4.12 -9.87
CA GLN A 106 -4.97 4.43 -10.58
C GLN A 106 -3.73 4.04 -9.76
N THR A 107 -2.70 3.55 -10.47
CA THR A 107 -1.40 3.19 -9.91
C THR A 107 -0.27 3.80 -10.73
N ASP A 108 0.82 4.16 -10.05
CA ASP A 108 2.04 4.70 -10.65
C ASP A 108 3.26 4.22 -9.84
N GLY A 109 4.11 3.38 -10.42
CA GLY A 109 5.27 2.78 -9.73
C GLY A 109 4.91 1.73 -8.66
N ALA A 110 3.65 1.24 -8.63
CA ALA A 110 3.19 0.33 -7.60
C ALA A 110 3.60 -1.13 -7.84
N THR A 111 3.55 -1.92 -6.76
CA THR A 111 3.62 -3.40 -6.82
C THR A 111 2.39 -4.02 -6.18
N ILE A 112 1.62 -4.81 -6.93
CA ILE A 112 0.44 -5.52 -6.42
C ILE A 112 0.60 -7.00 -6.78
N LYS A 113 0.65 -7.87 -5.76
CA LYS A 113 0.99 -9.28 -5.98
C LYS A 113 0.30 -10.24 -5.02
N ASN A 114 0.13 -11.50 -5.46
CA ASN A 114 -0.33 -12.62 -4.65
C ASN A 114 -1.71 -12.42 -4.00
N ILE A 115 -2.69 -11.88 -4.72
CA ILE A 115 -4.03 -11.57 -4.17
C ILE A 115 -5.08 -12.23 -5.05
N ASN A 116 -6.09 -12.79 -4.40
CA ASN A 116 -7.31 -13.25 -5.06
C ASN A 116 -8.47 -12.29 -4.72
N ILE A 117 -9.31 -11.96 -5.69
CA ILE A 117 -10.60 -11.28 -5.46
C ILE A 117 -11.70 -12.23 -5.92
N SER A 118 -12.59 -12.62 -5.00
CA SER A 118 -13.67 -13.56 -5.31
C SER A 118 -15.03 -12.99 -4.91
N GLY A 119 -15.97 -12.97 -5.85
CA GLY A 119 -17.30 -12.42 -5.61
C GLY A 119 -17.31 -10.89 -5.47
N GLY A 120 -18.30 -10.26 -6.08
CA GLY A 120 -18.38 -8.81 -6.25
C GLY A 120 -18.90 -8.47 -7.65
N SER A 121 -19.60 -7.35 -7.80
CA SER A 121 -20.13 -6.89 -9.09
C SER A 121 -19.21 -5.83 -9.66
N THR A 122 -18.46 -6.12 -10.73
CA THR A 122 -17.76 -5.10 -11.51
C THR A 122 -18.64 -4.67 -12.69
N SER A 123 -19.32 -3.53 -12.58
CA SER A 123 -20.04 -2.96 -13.71
C SER A 123 -19.06 -2.16 -14.57
N SER A 124 -18.30 -2.78 -15.48
CA SER A 124 -17.37 -2.03 -16.35
C SER A 124 -18.04 -1.58 -17.66
N SER A 125 -18.17 -0.27 -17.86
CA SER A 125 -18.48 0.35 -19.15
C SER A 125 -17.25 0.95 -19.84
N GLY A 126 -16.04 0.61 -19.37
CA GLY A 126 -14.72 1.06 -19.85
C GLY A 126 -13.57 0.26 -19.20
N TYR A 127 -12.32 0.74 -19.37
CA TYR A 127 -10.98 0.15 -19.03
C TYR A 127 -10.75 -0.65 -17.72
N GLY A 128 -11.76 -0.96 -16.90
CA GLY A 128 -11.61 -1.59 -15.59
C GLY A 128 -11.41 -3.10 -15.60
N GLY A 129 -10.24 -3.55 -15.13
CA GLY A 129 -10.05 -4.89 -14.58
C GLY A 129 -10.32 -4.92 -13.07
N SER A 130 -10.52 -6.11 -12.48
CA SER A 130 -10.90 -6.25 -11.06
C SER A 130 -9.90 -5.65 -10.05
N PHE A 131 -8.64 -5.41 -10.47
CA PHE A 131 -7.57 -4.95 -9.58
C PHE A 131 -7.18 -3.48 -9.79
N VAL A 132 -7.00 -3.04 -11.03
CA VAL A 132 -6.54 -1.67 -11.35
C VAL A 132 -7.23 -1.18 -12.62
N ALA A 133 -7.76 0.04 -12.63
CA ALA A 133 -8.33 0.64 -13.84
C ALA A 133 -7.29 1.36 -14.72
N ARG A 134 -6.32 2.07 -14.12
CA ARG A 134 -5.24 2.76 -14.86
C ARG A 134 -3.89 2.46 -14.21
N ALA A 135 -2.99 1.83 -14.96
CA ALA A 135 -1.68 1.43 -14.46
C ALA A 135 -0.55 2.08 -15.25
N THR A 136 0.34 2.79 -14.56
CA THR A 136 1.61 3.33 -15.07
C THR A 136 2.74 2.69 -14.27
N ASP A 137 3.79 2.20 -14.93
CA ASP A 137 4.99 1.61 -14.31
C ASP A 137 4.72 0.65 -13.14
N THR A 138 3.62 -0.11 -13.25
CA THR A 138 3.08 -0.94 -12.16
C THR A 138 3.37 -2.41 -12.41
N ILE A 139 3.82 -3.11 -11.38
CA ILE A 139 4.05 -4.56 -11.39
C ILE A 139 2.81 -5.26 -10.84
N LEU A 140 2.14 -6.05 -11.67
CA LEU A 140 1.02 -6.93 -11.30
C LEU A 140 1.48 -8.39 -11.44
N THR A 141 1.41 -9.20 -10.39
CA THR A 141 1.90 -10.59 -10.43
C THR A 141 1.08 -11.53 -9.57
N ASN A 142 0.70 -12.69 -10.09
CA ASN A 142 -0.08 -13.70 -9.36
C ASN A 142 -1.38 -13.11 -8.77
N LEU A 143 -2.19 -12.54 -9.66
CA LEU A 143 -3.49 -11.95 -9.33
C LEU A 143 -4.59 -12.79 -9.99
N HIS A 144 -5.59 -13.18 -9.21
CA HIS A 144 -6.72 -13.98 -9.72
C HIS A 144 -8.05 -13.35 -9.33
N SER A 145 -8.99 -13.31 -10.28
CA SER A 145 -10.36 -12.86 -10.03
C SER A 145 -11.33 -13.97 -10.47
N SER A 146 -12.31 -14.30 -9.63
CA SER A 146 -13.30 -15.36 -9.88
C SER A 146 -14.71 -14.94 -9.48
#